data_AF-A0A1S9C7V3-F1
#
_entry.id   AF-A0A1S9C7V3-F1
#
_cell.length_a   1.000
_cell.length_b   1.000
_cell.length_c   1.000
_cell.angle_alpha   90.00
_cell.angle_beta   90.00
_cell.angle_gamma   90.00
#
_symmetry.space_group_name_H-M   'P 1'
#
loop_
_entity.id
_entity.type
_entity.pdbx_description
1 polymer ?
#
loop_
_entity_poly.entity_id
_entity_poly.type
_entity_poly.pdbx_seq_one_letter_code
_entity_poly.pdbx_strand_id
1 'polypeptide(L)'
;MMRSLWTAATGMTSQQTHVDTITNNIANVNTIGYKQETVNFKTLLYQNMLPTQQEETTNPLVMQMGHGVRVASISKNFSTGNLMQTNNATDVAIDGVGFFVVGNEEEQSYTRDGSFRATTTQDGVIALVTADGQYVLSTDDAPIVFDENILTSQISIDTFLKVNQNDDFKVSLGTFYKCNRTIKI
;
A
#
# COMPACT_ATOMS: atom_id res chain seq x y z
N MET A 1 -25.04 -35.52 -1.40
CA MET A 1 -23.64 -35.77 -0.99
C MET A 1 -22.63 -34.94 -1.78
N MET A 2 -22.66 -34.90 -3.12
CA MET A 2 -21.71 -34.07 -3.90
C MET A 2 -21.73 -32.58 -3.52
N ARG A 3 -22.91 -31.99 -3.31
CA ARG A 3 -23.07 -30.54 -3.04
C ARG A 3 -22.45 -30.09 -1.71
N SER A 4 -22.54 -30.91 -0.67
CA SER A 4 -21.92 -30.63 0.63
C SER A 4 -20.40 -30.72 0.57
N LEU A 5 -19.86 -31.67 -0.22
CA LEU A 5 -18.43 -31.77 -0.47
C LEU A 5 -17.89 -30.54 -1.22
N TRP A 6 -18.63 -30.04 -2.22
CA TRP A 6 -18.30 -28.79 -2.91
C TRP A 6 -18.34 -27.56 -2.00
N THR A 7 -19.33 -27.50 -1.11
CA THR A 7 -19.43 -26.41 -0.11
C THR A 7 -18.25 -26.46 0.86
N ALA A 8 -17.88 -27.66 1.33
CA ALA A 8 -16.71 -27.84 2.18
C ALA A 8 -15.40 -27.51 1.45
N ALA A 9 -15.25 -27.91 0.19
CA ALA A 9 -14.07 -27.63 -0.62
C ALA A 9 -13.90 -26.11 -0.85
N THR A 10 -14.96 -25.41 -1.25
CA THR A 10 -14.91 -23.94 -1.44
C THR A 10 -14.61 -23.19 -0.15
N GLY A 11 -15.12 -23.66 0.98
CA GLY A 11 -14.75 -23.17 2.31
C GLY A 11 -13.27 -23.38 2.62
N MET A 12 -12.73 -24.58 2.38
CA MET A 12 -11.33 -24.92 2.62
C MET A 12 -10.39 -24.08 1.74
N THR A 13 -10.66 -23.93 0.45
CA THR A 13 -9.85 -23.09 -0.45
C THR A 13 -9.90 -21.61 -0.05
N SER A 14 -11.07 -21.11 0.35
CA SER A 14 -11.20 -19.73 0.85
C SER A 14 -10.45 -19.54 2.18
N GLN A 15 -10.45 -20.55 3.06
CA GLN A 15 -9.69 -20.50 4.29
C GLN A 15 -8.17 -20.60 4.04
N GLN A 16 -7.73 -21.37 3.04
CA GLN A 16 -6.33 -21.45 2.65
C GLN A 16 -5.80 -20.06 2.26
N THR A 17 -6.50 -19.38 1.34
CA THR A 17 -6.15 -18.01 0.95
C THR A 17 -6.16 -17.03 2.13
N HIS A 18 -7.06 -17.20 3.09
CA HIS A 18 -7.04 -16.41 4.33
C HIS A 18 -5.75 -16.59 5.14
N VAL A 19 -5.35 -17.85 5.34
CA VAL A 19 -4.13 -18.20 6.07
C VAL A 19 -2.89 -17.72 5.31
N ASP A 20 -2.88 -17.81 3.98
CA ASP A 20 -1.79 -17.31 3.14
C ASP A 20 -1.62 -15.80 3.28
N THR A 21 -2.72 -15.03 3.28
CA THR A 21 -2.68 -13.58 3.50
C THR A 21 -2.21 -13.23 4.91
N ILE A 22 -2.67 -13.94 5.95
CA ILE A 22 -2.17 -13.75 7.32
C ILE A 22 -0.66 -14.02 7.39
N THR A 23 -0.21 -15.11 6.78
CA THR A 23 1.19 -15.51 6.77
C THR A 23 2.05 -14.47 6.06
N ASN A 24 1.56 -13.90 4.94
CA ASN A 24 2.24 -12.82 4.24
C ASN A 24 2.34 -11.54 5.10
N ASN A 25 1.26 -11.17 5.80
CA ASN A 25 1.27 -10.03 6.71
C ASN A 25 2.29 -10.20 7.84
N ILE A 26 2.37 -11.40 8.44
CA ILE A 26 3.32 -11.70 9.52
C ILE A 26 4.75 -11.68 8.99
N ALA A 27 5.01 -12.25 7.82
CA ALA A 27 6.33 -12.26 7.21
C ALA A 27 6.85 -10.83 6.94
N ASN A 28 5.96 -9.89 6.62
CA ASN A 28 6.30 -8.50 6.32
C ASN A 28 6.08 -7.54 7.50
N VAL A 29 5.96 -8.05 8.74
CA VAL A 29 5.71 -7.21 9.92
C VAL A 29 6.79 -6.15 10.16
N ASN A 30 8.04 -6.45 9.78
CA ASN A 30 9.18 -5.54 9.95
C ASN A 30 9.53 -4.78 8.66
N THR A 31 8.77 -4.98 7.57
CA THR A 31 9.03 -4.30 6.30
C THR A 31 8.52 -2.86 6.38
N ILE A 32 9.41 -1.90 6.15
CA ILE A 32 9.10 -0.47 6.22
C ILE A 32 8.06 -0.13 5.14
N GLY A 33 7.03 0.62 5.50
CA GLY A 33 5.99 1.06 4.55
C GLY A 33 5.00 -0.03 4.12
N TYR A 34 5.10 -1.27 4.63
CA TYR A 34 4.16 -2.35 4.31
C TYR A 34 2.73 -2.01 4.74
N LYS A 35 1.75 -2.38 3.90
CA LYS A 35 0.31 -2.18 4.17
C LYS A 35 -0.38 -3.53 4.28
N GLN A 36 -0.96 -3.77 5.45
CA GLN A 36 -1.63 -5.03 5.77
C GLN A 36 -2.75 -5.33 4.77
N GLU A 37 -2.81 -6.58 4.33
CA GLU A 37 -3.86 -7.09 3.47
C GLU A 37 -4.94 -7.83 4.27
N THR A 38 -6.20 -7.66 3.89
CA THR A 38 -7.35 -8.34 4.48
C THR A 38 -8.20 -9.00 3.40
N VAL A 39 -8.55 -10.26 3.62
CA VAL A 39 -9.40 -11.04 2.70
C VAL A 39 -10.86 -10.80 3.01
N ASN A 40 -11.63 -10.43 1.99
CA ASN A 40 -13.09 -10.28 2.10
C ASN A 40 -13.77 -11.48 1.44
N PHE A 41 -14.71 -12.10 2.15
CA PHE A 41 -15.48 -13.23 1.66
C PHE A 41 -16.86 -12.80 1.18
N LYS A 42 -17.40 -13.50 0.18
CA LYS A 42 -18.80 -13.38 -0.24
C LYS A 42 -19.43 -14.75 -0.42
N THR A 43 -20.69 -14.86 -0.04
CA THR A 43 -21.50 -16.04 -0.30
C THR A 43 -21.79 -16.15 -1.80
N LEU A 44 -21.91 -17.39 -2.27
CA LEU A 44 -22.36 -17.70 -3.62
C LEU A 44 -23.88 -17.63 -3.71
N LEU A 45 -24.40 -17.69 -4.94
CA LEU A 45 -25.84 -17.64 -5.20
C LEU A 45 -26.59 -18.72 -4.42
N TYR A 46 -27.85 -18.44 -4.12
CA TYR A 46 -28.75 -19.36 -3.44
C TYR A 46 -29.68 -20.01 -4.46
N GLN A 47 -29.90 -21.32 -4.33
CA GLN A 47 -30.90 -22.05 -5.10
C GLN A 47 -32.19 -22.16 -4.30
N ASN A 48 -33.29 -21.67 -4.87
CA ASN A 48 -34.64 -21.88 -4.32
C ASN A 48 -35.06 -23.33 -4.58
N MET A 49 -35.48 -24.03 -3.53
CA MET A 49 -35.95 -25.43 -3.63
C MET A 49 -37.47 -25.56 -3.80
N LEU A 50 -38.22 -24.50 -3.48
CA LEU A 50 -39.66 -24.42 -3.73
C LEU A 50 -39.94 -23.25 -4.68
N PRO A 51 -40.84 -23.39 -5.67
CA PRO A 51 -41.43 -22.23 -6.30
C PRO A 51 -42.16 -21.44 -5.22
N THR A 52 -41.98 -20.12 -5.19
CA THR A 52 -42.79 -19.25 -4.33
C THR A 52 -44.24 -19.41 -4.78
N GLN A 53 -45.01 -20.27 -4.09
CA GLN A 53 -46.42 -20.42 -4.39
C GLN A 53 -47.07 -19.07 -4.10
N GLN A 54 -47.58 -18.46 -5.16
CA GLN A 54 -48.32 -17.20 -5.14
C GLN A 54 -49.77 -17.50 -4.76
N GLU A 55 -49.97 -18.10 -3.59
CA GLU A 55 -51.31 -18.31 -3.02
C GLU A 55 -51.32 -17.75 -1.60
N GLU A 56 -52.38 -16.98 -1.34
CA GLU A 56 -52.73 -16.08 -0.22
C GLU A 56 -52.44 -16.60 1.20
N THR A 57 -51.19 -16.98 1.46
CA THR A 57 -50.68 -17.37 2.77
C THR A 57 -49.70 -16.31 3.22
N THR A 58 -49.94 -15.74 4.39
CA THR A 58 -49.25 -14.58 4.96
C THR A 58 -47.73 -14.76 5.18
N ASN A 59 -47.19 -15.98 4.99
CA ASN A 59 -45.79 -16.30 5.18
C ASN A 59 -45.30 -17.34 4.14
N PRO A 60 -44.78 -16.93 2.97
CA PRO A 60 -44.14 -17.88 2.07
C PRO A 60 -42.89 -18.46 2.74
N LEU A 61 -42.87 -19.76 3.00
CA LEU A 61 -41.69 -20.50 3.44
C LEU A 61 -40.69 -20.57 2.28
N VAL A 62 -39.73 -19.64 2.26
CA VAL A 62 -38.68 -19.64 1.24
C VAL A 62 -37.57 -20.62 1.67
N MET A 63 -37.59 -21.84 1.12
CA MET A 63 -36.48 -22.78 1.28
C MET A 63 -35.38 -22.46 0.27
N GLN A 64 -34.28 -21.89 0.76
CA GLN A 64 -33.10 -21.57 -0.03
C GLN A 64 -31.88 -22.34 0.45
N MET A 65 -31.04 -22.80 -0.47
CA MET A 65 -29.78 -23.46 -0.17
C MET A 65 -28.63 -22.68 -0.78
N GLY A 66 -27.61 -22.37 0.02
CA GLY A 66 -26.41 -21.66 -0.43
C GLY A 66 -25.43 -22.59 -1.14
N HIS A 67 -24.75 -22.07 -2.17
CA HIS A 67 -23.73 -22.81 -2.93
C HIS A 67 -22.30 -22.71 -2.39
N GLY A 68 -22.11 -22.10 -1.21
CA GLY A 68 -20.81 -21.96 -0.54
C GLY A 68 -20.28 -20.53 -0.51
N VAL A 69 -18.96 -20.39 -0.40
CA VAL A 69 -18.27 -19.11 -0.21
C VAL A 69 -17.13 -18.95 -1.23
N ARG A 70 -16.81 -17.72 -1.58
CA ARG A 70 -15.63 -17.37 -2.36
C ARG A 70 -14.93 -16.16 -1.77
N VAL A 71 -13.64 -16.01 -2.11
CA VAL A 71 -12.93 -14.76 -1.93
C VAL A 71 -13.49 -13.72 -2.91
N ALA A 72 -13.86 -12.55 -2.37
CA ALA A 72 -14.39 -11.44 -3.13
C ALA A 72 -13.29 -10.49 -3.57
N SER A 73 -12.41 -10.12 -2.64
CA SER A 73 -11.27 -9.24 -2.87
C SER A 73 -10.27 -9.38 -1.73
N ILE A 74 -9.02 -9.07 -2.02
CA ILE A 74 -7.98 -8.80 -1.02
C ILE A 74 -7.82 -7.29 -1.00
N SER A 75 -8.01 -6.67 0.16
CA SER A 75 -7.99 -5.22 0.32
C SER A 75 -6.83 -4.80 1.21
N LYS A 76 -6.09 -3.78 0.79
CA LYS A 76 -5.01 -3.18 1.58
C LYS A 76 -5.58 -2.18 2.59
N ASN A 77 -5.09 -2.23 3.82
CA ASN A 77 -5.38 -1.26 4.85
C ASN A 77 -4.31 -0.15 4.82
N PHE A 78 -4.74 1.08 4.54
CA PHE A 78 -3.85 2.25 4.44
C PHE A 78 -3.69 3.02 5.75
N SER A 79 -4.17 2.48 6.88
CA SER A 79 -3.93 3.07 8.19
C SER A 79 -2.43 3.35 8.41
N THR A 80 -2.14 4.46 9.07
CA THR A 80 -0.79 4.76 9.54
C THR A 80 -0.45 3.80 10.67
N GLY A 81 0.74 3.22 10.60
CA GLY A 81 1.29 2.36 11.66
C GLY A 81 2.06 3.18 12.69
N ASN A 82 2.78 2.49 13.58
CA ASN A 82 3.67 3.18 14.51
C ASN A 82 4.90 3.70 13.76
N LEU A 83 5.25 4.96 14.02
CA LEU A 83 6.48 5.58 13.53
C LEU A 83 7.59 5.35 14.57
N MET A 84 8.75 4.92 14.12
CA MET A 84 9.94 4.78 14.95
C MET A 84 10.98 5.80 14.51
N GLN A 85 11.54 6.53 15.46
CA GLN A 85 12.60 7.50 15.19
C GLN A 85 13.95 6.77 15.04
N THR A 86 14.59 6.91 13.89
CA THR A 86 15.88 6.26 13.57
C THR A 86 17.09 7.17 13.78
N ASN A 87 16.88 8.44 14.13
CA ASN A 87 17.92 9.49 14.30
C ASN A 87 18.81 9.72 13.07
N ASN A 88 18.46 9.17 11.91
CA ASN A 88 19.14 9.43 10.67
C ASN A 88 18.49 10.62 9.96
N ALA A 89 19.31 11.49 9.38
CA ALA A 89 18.86 12.74 8.79
C ALA A 89 18.19 12.55 7.42
N THR A 90 18.47 11.43 6.75
CA THR A 90 17.89 11.05 5.45
C THR A 90 16.67 10.14 5.55
N ASP A 91 16.32 9.68 6.76
CA ASP A 91 15.15 8.85 6.98
C ASP A 91 13.92 9.74 7.19
N VAL A 92 12.91 9.56 6.34
CA VAL A 92 11.72 10.41 6.32
C VAL A 92 10.49 9.56 6.54
N ALA A 93 9.60 10.02 7.40
CA ALA A 93 8.26 9.45 7.52
C ALA A 93 7.24 10.55 7.25
N ILE A 94 6.26 10.26 6.41
CA ILE A 94 5.08 11.12 6.27
C ILE A 94 4.08 10.67 7.34
N ASP A 95 3.64 11.61 8.17
CA ASP A 95 2.49 11.39 9.04
C ASP A 95 1.18 11.69 8.28
N GLY A 96 0.28 10.71 8.21
CA GLY A 96 -0.98 10.81 7.48
C GLY A 96 -1.01 10.14 6.10
N VAL A 97 -1.78 10.71 5.17
CA VAL A 97 -1.99 10.15 3.83
C VAL A 97 -0.98 10.73 2.82
N GLY A 98 -0.39 9.86 2.00
CA GLY A 98 0.56 10.27 0.97
C GLY A 98 1.55 9.17 0.62
N PHE A 99 2.19 9.32 -0.53
CA PHE A 99 3.31 8.47 -0.98
C PHE A 99 4.42 9.36 -1.51
N PHE A 100 5.66 8.90 -1.35
CA PHE A 100 6.82 9.45 -2.03
C PHE A 100 6.83 8.99 -3.48
N VAL A 101 7.23 9.88 -4.39
CA VAL A 101 7.42 9.57 -5.80
C VAL A 101 8.90 9.27 -6.03
N VAL A 102 9.19 8.12 -6.62
CA VAL A 102 10.54 7.65 -6.91
C VAL A 102 10.63 7.12 -8.34
N GLY A 103 11.79 7.21 -8.96
CA GLY A 103 12.00 6.80 -10.35
C GLY A 103 12.52 7.95 -11.20
N ASN A 104 12.07 8.01 -12.44
CA ASN A 104 12.48 9.02 -13.42
C ASN A 104 11.24 9.78 -13.93
N GLU A 105 11.45 10.86 -14.68
CA GLU A 105 10.38 11.64 -15.31
C GLU A 105 9.45 10.78 -16.19
N GLU A 106 9.97 9.71 -16.80
CA GLU A 106 9.21 8.79 -17.66
C GLU A 106 8.55 7.62 -16.91
N GLU A 107 9.15 7.17 -15.80
CA GLU A 107 8.67 6.01 -15.03
C GLU A 107 8.65 6.33 -13.53
N GLN A 108 7.46 6.74 -13.08
CA GLN A 108 7.19 7.09 -11.69
C GLN A 108 6.63 5.92 -10.90
N SER A 109 7.28 5.60 -9.79
CA SER A 109 6.85 4.64 -8.79
C SER A 109 6.49 5.35 -7.48
N TYR A 110 5.65 4.71 -6.67
CA TYR A 110 5.17 5.27 -5.40
C TYR A 110 5.58 4.39 -4.24
N THR A 111 6.20 4.98 -3.23
CA THR A 111 6.62 4.26 -2.03
C THR A 111 6.20 4.98 -0.75
N ARG A 112 5.99 4.19 0.31
CA ARG A 112 5.82 4.69 1.68
C ARG A 112 7.12 4.51 2.49
N ASP A 113 8.11 3.86 1.91
CA ASP A 113 9.44 3.74 2.48
C ASP A 113 10.18 5.07 2.29
N GLY A 114 10.67 5.62 3.39
CA GLY A 114 11.48 6.83 3.38
C GLY A 114 12.90 6.59 3.87
N SER A 115 13.40 5.36 3.77
CA SER A 115 14.82 5.04 3.96
C SER A 115 15.65 5.50 2.74
N PHE A 116 15.82 6.81 2.62
CA PHE A 116 16.59 7.39 1.53
C PHE A 116 18.07 7.45 1.85
N ARG A 117 18.90 7.33 0.82
CA ARG A 117 20.35 7.45 0.88
C ARG A 117 20.80 8.55 -0.06
N ALA A 118 21.74 9.37 0.39
CA ALA A 118 22.44 10.30 -0.48
C ALA A 118 23.59 9.56 -1.17
N THR A 119 23.59 9.54 -2.51
CA THR A 119 24.68 8.98 -3.31
C THR A 119 25.25 10.03 -4.25
N THR A 120 26.54 9.97 -4.53
CA THR A 120 27.18 10.79 -5.56
C THR A 120 26.97 10.13 -6.92
N THR A 121 26.37 10.85 -7.85
CA THR A 121 26.20 10.43 -9.26
C THR A 121 27.52 10.62 -10.02
N GLN A 122 27.66 10.00 -11.20
CA GLN A 122 28.86 10.12 -12.05
C GLN A 122 29.23 11.57 -12.41
N ASP A 123 28.26 12.48 -12.37
CA ASP A 123 28.44 13.92 -12.65
C ASP A 123 28.86 14.73 -11.41
N GLY A 124 29.25 14.09 -10.31
CA GLY A 124 29.69 14.73 -9.07
C GLY A 124 28.56 15.22 -8.16
N VAL A 125 27.35 15.34 -8.68
CA VAL A 125 26.15 15.78 -7.96
C VAL A 125 25.67 14.75 -6.92
N ILE A 126 25.20 15.20 -5.75
CA ILE A 126 24.62 14.32 -4.73
C ILE A 126 23.11 14.20 -4.97
N ALA A 127 22.62 12.99 -5.20
CA ALA A 127 21.19 12.72 -5.38
C ALA A 127 20.63 11.86 -4.24
N LEU A 128 19.35 12.05 -3.90
CA LEU A 128 18.64 11.13 -3.02
C LEU A 128 18.11 9.95 -3.81
N VAL A 129 18.48 8.75 -3.34
CA VAL A 129 18.08 7.48 -3.93
C VAL A 129 17.45 6.56 -2.89
N THR A 130 16.56 5.68 -3.35
CA THR A 130 16.05 4.56 -2.55
C THR A 130 17.10 3.46 -2.42
N ALA A 131 16.83 2.43 -1.60
CA ALA A 131 17.66 1.23 -1.51
C ALA A 131 17.84 0.52 -2.87
N ASP A 132 16.87 0.66 -3.77
CA ASP A 132 16.89 0.10 -5.13
C ASP A 132 17.61 0.99 -6.16
N GLY A 133 18.13 2.15 -5.73
CA GLY A 133 18.84 3.08 -6.60
C GLY A 133 17.95 3.99 -7.45
N GLN A 134 16.65 4.06 -7.14
CA GLN A 134 15.72 4.96 -7.83
C GLN A 134 15.83 6.38 -7.24
N TYR A 135 15.80 7.41 -8.08
CA TYR A 135 15.85 8.79 -7.62
C TYR A 135 14.55 9.21 -6.95
N VAL A 136 14.63 10.04 -5.90
CA VAL A 136 13.46 10.66 -5.28
C VAL A 136 13.09 11.92 -6.05
N LEU A 137 11.83 12.04 -6.44
CA LEU A 137 11.34 13.18 -7.22
C LEU A 137 10.80 14.31 -6.31
N SER A 138 11.03 15.54 -6.77
CA SER A 138 10.46 16.77 -6.22
C SER A 138 8.99 16.94 -6.65
N THR A 139 8.34 17.98 -6.16
CA THR A 139 6.98 18.38 -6.58
C THR A 139 6.90 18.74 -8.07
N ASP A 140 8.03 19.10 -8.69
CA ASP A 140 8.15 19.42 -10.12
C ASP A 140 8.54 18.22 -10.99
N ASP A 141 8.39 16.99 -10.48
CA ASP A 141 8.77 15.72 -11.13
C ASP A 141 10.28 15.58 -11.47
N ALA A 142 11.10 16.54 -11.07
CA ALA A 142 12.55 16.51 -11.23
C ALA A 142 13.25 15.75 -10.07
N PRO A 143 14.33 15.01 -10.32
CA PRO A 143 15.15 14.39 -9.27
C PRO A 143 15.68 15.42 -8.27
N ILE A 144 15.64 15.07 -6.98
CA ILE A 144 16.22 15.92 -5.92
C ILE A 144 17.74 15.75 -5.93
N VAL A 145 18.42 16.79 -6.39
CA VAL A 145 19.87 16.89 -6.48
C VAL A 145 20.41 18.03 -5.62
N PHE A 146 21.58 17.81 -5.01
CA PHE A 146 22.32 18.76 -4.20
C PHE A 146 23.71 19.00 -4.78
N ASP A 147 24.20 20.23 -4.63
CA ASP A 147 25.53 20.64 -5.08
C ASP A 147 26.65 20.01 -4.23
N GLU A 148 27.84 19.87 -4.82
CA GLU A 148 28.99 19.06 -4.36
C GLU A 148 29.51 19.38 -2.95
N ASN A 149 29.15 20.54 -2.38
CA ASN A 149 29.68 21.04 -1.11
C ASN A 149 28.80 20.79 0.12
N ILE A 150 27.68 20.07 -0.02
CA ILE A 150 26.73 19.83 1.08
C ILE A 150 27.06 18.49 1.76
N LEU A 151 27.40 18.56 3.05
CA LEU A 151 27.54 17.36 3.88
C LEU A 151 26.14 16.76 4.14
N THR A 152 25.99 15.44 4.02
CA THR A 152 24.73 14.72 4.32
C THR A 152 24.21 15.00 5.73
N SER A 153 25.09 15.40 6.67
CA SER A 153 24.74 15.78 8.05
C SER A 153 24.01 17.14 8.17
N GLN A 154 23.98 17.94 7.12
CA GLN A 154 23.28 19.24 7.08
C GLN A 154 21.93 19.15 6.37
N ILE A 155 21.53 17.97 5.91
CA ILE A 155 20.25 17.75 5.25
C ILE A 155 19.26 17.39 6.35
N SER A 156 18.31 18.28 6.63
CA SER A 156 17.21 18.02 7.57
C SER A 156 15.91 17.99 6.78
N ILE A 157 15.23 16.85 6.85
CA ILE A 157 13.96 16.64 6.17
C ILE A 157 12.86 16.69 7.22
N ASP A 158 12.07 17.76 7.19
CA ASP A 158 10.90 17.94 8.04
C ASP A 158 9.66 17.90 7.14
N THR A 159 8.87 18.97 7.07
CA THR A 159 7.84 19.15 6.00
C THR A 159 8.44 19.56 4.65
N PHE A 160 9.65 20.13 4.69
CA PHE A 160 10.44 20.50 3.53
C PHE A 160 11.85 19.93 3.71
N LEU A 161 12.48 19.58 2.61
CA LEU A 161 13.89 19.25 2.56
C LEU A 161 14.67 20.55 2.73
N LYS A 162 15.33 20.73 3.87
CA LYS A 162 16.16 21.89 4.19
C LYS A 162 17.64 21.50 4.13
N VAL A 163 18.41 22.24 3.35
CA VAL A 163 19.87 22.16 3.33
C VAL A 163 20.44 23.27 4.21
N ASN A 164 21.05 22.89 5.33
CA ASN A 164 21.51 23.82 6.38
C ASN A 164 22.87 24.47 6.07
N GLN A 165 23.09 24.89 4.82
CA GLN A 165 24.22 25.75 4.44
C GLN A 165 23.78 27.13 3.95
N ASN A 166 22.58 27.25 3.39
CA ASN A 166 21.96 28.53 3.02
C ASN A 166 20.46 28.37 3.30
N ASP A 167 19.91 29.21 4.18
CA ASP A 167 18.55 29.16 4.76
C ASP A 167 17.37 29.25 3.74
N ASP A 168 17.64 29.01 2.44
CA ASP A 168 16.77 29.33 1.31
C ASP A 168 16.49 28.15 0.35
N PHE A 169 17.21 27.03 0.42
CA PHE A 169 16.89 25.86 -0.43
C PHE A 169 15.88 24.95 0.27
N LYS A 170 14.60 25.17 -0.03
CA LYS A 170 13.47 24.36 0.44
C LYS A 170 12.92 23.56 -0.73
N VAL A 171 13.23 22.27 -0.79
CA VAL A 171 12.62 21.37 -1.77
C VAL A 171 11.46 20.65 -1.11
N SER A 172 10.26 20.78 -1.68
CA SER A 172 9.11 20.01 -1.24
C SER A 172 9.18 18.61 -1.85
N LEU A 173 9.24 17.59 -1.00
CA LEU A 173 9.14 16.20 -1.46
C LEU A 173 7.83 16.03 -2.22
N GLY A 174 7.90 15.44 -3.41
CA GLY A 174 6.71 15.10 -4.18
C GLY A 174 5.83 14.16 -3.35
N THR A 175 4.77 14.72 -2.75
CA THR A 175 3.84 13.96 -1.92
C THR A 175 2.55 13.78 -2.70
N PHE A 176 2.31 12.58 -3.19
CA PHE A 176 1.07 12.30 -3.93
C PHE A 176 -0.07 12.04 -2.93
N TYR A 177 -0.98 13.00 -2.80
CA TYR A 177 -2.22 12.86 -2.05
C TYR A 177 -3.28 12.17 -2.92
N LYS A 178 -3.41 10.83 -2.83
CA LYS A 178 -4.51 10.16 -3.53
C LYS A 178 -5.82 10.30 -2.76
N CYS A 179 -6.57 11.35 -3.09
CA CYS A 179 -8.02 11.34 -2.92
C CYS A 179 -8.63 10.39 -3.97
N ASN A 180 -9.00 9.19 -3.52
CA ASN A 180 -10.14 8.43 -4.05
C ASN A 180 -10.18 8.01 -5.54
N ARG A 181 -9.06 7.59 -6.15
CA ARG A 181 -9.13 6.77 -7.37
C ARG A 181 -8.21 5.56 -7.32
N THR A 182 -8.77 4.41 -7.60
CA THR A 182 -8.15 3.08 -7.77
C THR A 182 -6.77 3.14 -8.43
N ILE A 183 -5.71 2.63 -7.77
CA ILE A 183 -4.55 2.08 -8.52
C ILE A 183 -5.05 0.75 -9.08
N LYS A 184 -5.17 0.63 -10.40
CA LYS A 184 -5.09 -0.68 -11.04
C LYS A 184 -3.61 -1.05 -11.00
N ILE A 185 -3.31 -2.12 -10.25
CA ILE A 185 -2.11 -2.93 -10.47
C ILE A 185 -2.33 -3.66 -11.80
#